data_AF-A0A915EUD4-F1
#
_entry.id   AF-A0A915EUD4-F1
#
_cell.length_a   1.000
_cell.length_b   1.000
_cell.length_c   1.000
_cell.angle_alpha   90.00
_cell.angle_beta   90.00
_cell.angle_gamma   90.00
#
_symmetry.space_group_name_H-M   'P 1'
#
loop_
_entity.id
_entity.type
_entity.pdbx_description
1 polymer ?
#
loop_
_entity_poly.entity_id
_entity_poly.type
_entity_poly.pdbx_seq_one_letter_code
_entity_poly.pdbx_strand_id
1 'polypeptide(L)'
;MVPGLANPKGWQPLLGILREGLLSGSVEQKEMSSISMRQLVALSDEKGLKPHAVNMAGPLIRVLGDREAAPSVAPLPAQMQSVFLKILQEPTSSANIKTAAGSALSRIVEFHPKPESIVNELIKLQKTAENPAEIETLLENLQAKIQAKNSE
;
A
#
# COMPACT_ATOMS: atom_id res chain seq x y z
N MET A 1 13.36 -10.46 10.94
CA MET A 1 13.41 -8.99 11.05
C MET A 1 14.85 -8.54 11.12
N VAL A 2 15.23 -7.48 10.38
CA VAL A 2 16.60 -6.95 10.38
C VAL A 2 16.64 -5.65 11.21
N PRO A 3 17.48 -5.55 12.26
CA PRO A 3 17.52 -4.40 13.16
C PRO A 3 17.73 -3.04 12.44
N GLY A 4 18.51 -3.03 11.36
CA GLY A 4 18.74 -1.83 10.56
C GLY A 4 17.49 -1.31 9.85
N LEU A 5 16.57 -2.19 9.46
CA LEU A 5 15.34 -1.83 8.74
C LEU A 5 14.18 -1.44 9.68
N ALA A 6 14.33 -1.68 10.98
CA ALA A 6 13.43 -1.15 12.01
C ALA A 6 13.65 0.36 12.26
N ASN A 7 14.77 0.91 11.78
CA ASN A 7 15.02 2.34 11.78
C ASN A 7 14.56 2.94 10.43
N PRO A 8 13.70 3.98 10.44
CA PRO A 8 13.27 4.65 9.21
C PRO A 8 14.44 5.13 8.33
N LYS A 9 15.58 5.50 8.92
CA LYS A 9 16.78 5.91 8.17
C LYS A 9 17.47 4.75 7.45
N GLY A 10 17.27 3.50 7.91
CA GLY A 10 17.85 2.31 7.28
C GLY A 10 17.33 2.06 5.86
N TRP A 11 16.16 2.60 5.52
CA TRP A 11 15.55 2.50 4.20
C TRP A 11 16.11 3.51 3.19
N GLN A 12 16.53 4.69 3.65
CA GLN A 12 16.86 5.84 2.78
C GLN A 12 17.83 5.53 1.63
N PRO A 13 18.93 4.78 1.82
CA PRO A 13 19.86 4.49 0.75
C PRO A 13 19.25 3.66 -0.40
N LEU A 14 18.26 2.81 -0.07
CA LEU A 14 17.65 1.89 -1.02
C LEU A 14 16.43 2.48 -1.71
N LEU A 15 15.70 3.37 -1.02
CA LEU A 15 14.45 3.94 -1.53
C LEU A 15 14.63 4.67 -2.87
N GLY A 16 15.68 5.47 -3.02
CA GLY A 16 15.91 6.23 -4.25
C GLY A 16 16.12 5.32 -5.47
N ILE A 17 17.00 4.33 -5.31
CA ILE A 17 17.35 3.38 -6.39
C ILE A 17 16.14 2.54 -6.78
N LEU A 18 15.44 1.97 -5.79
CA LEU A 18 14.28 1.11 -6.05
C LEU A 18 13.11 1.90 -6.63
N ARG A 19 12.90 3.15 -6.19
CA ARG A 19 11.86 4.01 -6.74
C ARG A 19 12.16 4.37 -8.20
N GLU A 20 13.40 4.74 -8.51
CA GLU A 20 13.79 5.06 -9.88
C GLU A 20 13.65 3.84 -10.80
N GLY A 21 14.09 2.66 -10.34
CA GLY A 21 13.94 1.41 -11.09
C GLY A 21 12.47 1.02 -11.34
N LEU A 22 11.56 1.31 -10.40
CA LEU A 22 10.11 1.09 -10.58
C LEU A 22 9.49 2.07 -11.59
N LEU A 23 9.92 3.33 -11.58
CA LEU A 23 9.26 4.39 -12.37
C LEU A 23 9.83 4.51 -13.79
N SER A 24 11.14 4.39 -13.93
CA SER A 24 11.89 4.73 -15.15
C SER A 24 12.72 3.57 -15.70
N GLY A 25 12.77 2.42 -15.02
CA GLY A 25 13.57 1.28 -15.43
C GLY A 25 12.99 0.47 -16.60
N SER A 26 13.83 -0.40 -17.18
CA SER A 26 13.39 -1.47 -18.09
C SER A 26 12.43 -2.44 -17.41
N VAL A 27 11.80 -3.34 -18.17
CA VAL A 27 10.90 -4.37 -17.62
C VAL A 27 11.59 -5.18 -16.52
N GLU A 28 12.83 -5.60 -16.76
CA GLU A 28 13.65 -6.36 -15.80
C GLU A 28 14.02 -5.52 -14.58
N GLN A 29 14.31 -4.22 -14.75
CA GLN A 29 14.63 -3.33 -13.64
C GLN A 29 13.41 -3.04 -12.77
N LYS A 30 12.23 -2.87 -13.38
CA LYS A 30 10.95 -2.74 -12.67
C LYS A 30 10.64 -3.99 -11.86
N GLU A 31 10.84 -5.16 -12.46
CA GLU A 31 10.69 -6.46 -11.80
C GLU A 31 11.61 -6.59 -10.59
N MET A 32 12.91 -6.40 -10.79
CA MET A 32 13.90 -6.52 -9.72
C MET A 32 13.67 -5.50 -8.60
N SER A 33 13.29 -4.27 -8.95
CA SER A 33 12.96 -3.24 -7.97
C SER A 33 11.70 -3.58 -7.18
N SER A 34 10.69 -4.13 -7.84
CA SER A 34 9.45 -4.60 -7.22
C SER A 34 9.71 -5.76 -6.24
N ILE A 35 10.48 -6.76 -6.66
CA ILE A 35 10.88 -7.90 -5.81
C ILE A 35 11.65 -7.41 -4.59
N SER A 36 12.67 -6.57 -4.81
CA SER A 36 13.52 -6.05 -3.74
C SER A 36 12.73 -5.21 -2.74
N MET A 37 11.79 -4.38 -3.22
CA MET A 37 10.93 -3.58 -2.35
C MET A 37 10.05 -4.48 -1.46
N ARG A 38 9.48 -5.55 -2.01
CA ARG A 38 8.71 -6.52 -1.22
C ARG A 38 9.57 -7.21 -0.15
N GLN A 39 10.81 -7.56 -0.48
CA GLN A 39 11.75 -8.14 0.48
C GLN A 39 12.05 -7.16 1.61
N LEU A 40 12.30 -5.88 1.31
CA LEU A 40 12.53 -4.87 2.33
C LEU A 40 11.33 -4.71 3.27
N VAL A 41 10.12 -4.68 2.72
CA VAL A 41 8.90 -4.68 3.53
C VAL A 41 8.88 -5.88 4.46
N ALA A 42 9.04 -7.10 3.93
CA ALA A 42 9.01 -8.34 4.71
C ALA A 42 10.09 -8.43 5.80
N LEU A 43 11.22 -7.74 5.63
CA LEU A 43 12.33 -7.71 6.58
C LEU A 43 12.19 -6.62 7.66
N SER A 44 11.19 -5.75 7.55
CA SER A 44 10.97 -4.58 8.42
C SER A 44 9.85 -4.79 9.43
N ASP A 45 9.79 -3.96 10.47
CA ASP A 45 8.58 -3.78 11.28
C ASP A 45 7.76 -2.60 10.75
N GLU A 46 6.56 -2.48 11.32
CA GLU A 46 5.74 -1.30 11.21
C GLU A 46 6.49 0.00 11.52
N LYS A 47 7.37 0.05 12.52
CA LYS A 47 8.06 1.29 12.92
C LYS A 47 8.96 1.80 11.80
N GLY A 48 9.73 0.92 11.17
CA GLY A 48 10.57 1.25 10.02
C GLY A 48 9.77 1.48 8.74
N LEU A 49 8.66 0.75 8.56
CA LEU A 49 7.86 0.77 7.34
C LEU A 49 6.93 1.99 7.22
N LYS A 50 6.28 2.36 8.32
CA LYS A 50 5.21 3.39 8.36
C LYS A 50 5.61 4.73 7.73
N PRO A 51 6.81 5.28 7.96
CA PRO A 51 7.23 6.54 7.34
C PRO A 51 7.33 6.49 5.81
N HIS A 52 7.49 5.29 5.24
CA HIS A 52 7.75 5.09 3.81
C HIS A 52 6.56 4.49 3.07
N ALA A 53 5.63 3.84 3.78
CA ALA A 53 4.56 3.03 3.21
C ALA A 53 3.75 3.79 2.14
N VAL A 54 3.33 5.03 2.42
CA VAL A 54 2.55 5.85 1.47
C VAL A 54 3.37 6.20 0.22
N ASN A 55 4.63 6.58 0.40
CA ASN A 55 5.52 6.95 -0.70
C ASN A 55 5.81 5.75 -1.62
N MET A 56 6.00 4.56 -1.03
CA MET A 56 6.27 3.32 -1.78
C MET A 56 5.03 2.75 -2.47
N ALA A 57 3.84 3.01 -1.93
CA ALA A 57 2.59 2.47 -2.47
C ALA A 57 2.39 2.86 -3.94
N GLY A 58 2.54 4.16 -4.25
CA GLY A 58 2.27 4.71 -5.58
C GLY A 58 3.09 4.03 -6.69
N PRO A 59 4.43 3.98 -6.60
CA PRO A 59 5.27 3.29 -7.57
C PRO A 59 4.94 1.80 -7.72
N LEU A 60 4.72 1.08 -6.62
CA LEU A 60 4.37 -0.35 -6.67
C LEU A 60 3.02 -0.59 -7.34
N ILE A 61 2.00 0.19 -6.98
CA ILE A 61 0.68 0.18 -7.59
C ILE A 61 0.77 0.48 -9.09
N ARG A 62 1.61 1.46 -9.48
CA ARG A 62 1.77 1.85 -10.88
C ARG A 62 2.33 0.72 -11.71
N VAL A 63 3.35 0.03 -11.21
CA VAL A 63 3.95 -1.13 -11.90
C VAL A 63 2.97 -2.32 -11.94
N LEU A 64 2.13 -2.51 -10.93
CA LEU A 64 1.07 -3.55 -10.96
C LEU A 64 -0.01 -3.28 -12.01
N GLY A 65 -0.27 -2.02 -12.34
CA GLY A 65 -1.20 -1.63 -13.40
C GLY A 65 -0.56 -1.59 -14.79
N ASP A 66 0.75 -1.78 -14.90
CA ASP A 66 1.49 -1.74 -16.16
C ASP A 66 1.35 -3.09 -16.88
N ARG A 67 0.72 -3.09 -18.06
CA ARG A 67 0.48 -4.31 -18.85
C ARG A 67 1.76 -4.93 -19.40
N GLU A 68 2.82 -4.12 -19.51
CA GLU A 68 4.14 -4.54 -19.97
C GLU A 68 5.05 -4.98 -18.80
N ALA A 69 4.54 -4.97 -17.56
CA ALA A 69 5.30 -5.43 -16.41
C ALA A 69 5.48 -6.95 -16.43
N ALA A 70 6.62 -7.41 -15.92
CA ALA A 70 6.91 -8.82 -15.81
C ALA A 70 5.87 -9.55 -14.94
N PRO A 71 5.54 -10.83 -15.24
CA PRO A 71 4.54 -11.62 -14.50
C PRO A 71 4.81 -11.77 -13.00
N SER A 72 6.06 -11.61 -12.58
CA SER A 72 6.55 -11.72 -11.21
C SER A 72 6.36 -10.44 -10.38
N VAL A 73 5.83 -9.37 -10.96
CA VAL A 73 5.36 -8.20 -10.23
C VAL A 73 4.09 -8.59 -9.45
N ALA A 74 4.30 -8.98 -8.20
CA ALA A 74 3.25 -9.42 -7.29
C ALA A 74 2.61 -8.23 -6.53
N PRO A 75 1.34 -8.39 -6.11
CA PRO A 75 0.62 -7.39 -5.30
C PRO A 75 1.39 -6.94 -4.06
N LEU A 76 1.02 -5.76 -3.54
CA LEU A 76 1.60 -5.28 -2.28
C LEU A 76 1.40 -6.30 -1.15
N PRO A 77 2.42 -6.51 -0.28
CA PRO A 77 2.31 -7.45 0.82
C PRO A 77 1.29 -7.00 1.86
N ALA A 78 0.62 -7.96 2.53
CA ALA A 78 -0.38 -7.71 3.57
C ALA A 78 0.10 -6.78 4.70
N GLN A 79 1.42 -6.76 4.96
CA GLN A 79 2.02 -5.84 5.91
C GLN A 79 1.78 -4.36 5.55
N MET A 80 1.84 -3.98 4.26
CA MET A 80 1.54 -2.61 3.81
C MET A 80 0.07 -2.25 4.06
N GLN A 81 -0.86 -3.19 3.81
CA GLN A 81 -2.28 -3.00 4.12
C GLN A 81 -2.47 -2.68 5.61
N SER A 82 -1.85 -3.48 6.50
CA SER A 82 -1.95 -3.24 7.94
C SER A 82 -1.44 -1.86 8.36
N VAL A 83 -0.38 -1.38 7.71
CA VAL A 83 0.19 -0.05 7.98
C VAL A 83 -0.76 1.05 7.53
N PHE A 84 -1.38 0.93 6.35
CA PHE A 84 -2.37 1.91 5.89
C PHE A 84 -3.59 1.98 6.80
N LEU A 85 -4.11 0.84 7.25
CA LEU A 85 -5.22 0.80 8.22
C LEU A 85 -4.86 1.50 9.53
N LYS A 86 -3.63 1.32 10.02
CA LYS A 86 -3.16 2.00 11.23
C LYS A 86 -2.94 3.49 11.04
N ILE A 87 -2.48 3.91 9.86
CA ILE A 87 -2.40 5.34 9.49
C ILE A 87 -3.80 5.98 9.54
N LEU A 88 -4.83 5.29 9.04
CA LEU A 88 -6.21 5.79 9.11
C LEU A 88 -6.73 5.94 10.55
N GLN A 89 -6.34 5.03 11.45
CA GLN A 89 -6.73 5.06 12.87
C GLN A 89 -5.99 6.11 13.69
N GLU A 90 -4.77 6.48 13.30
CA GLU A 90 -3.91 7.31 14.12
C GLU A 90 -4.38 8.78 14.13
N PRO A 91 -4.71 9.37 15.30
CA PRO A 91 -5.19 10.75 15.36
C PRO A 91 -4.13 11.76 14.90
N THR A 92 -2.85 11.46 15.12
CA THR A 92 -1.72 12.32 14.77
C THR A 92 -1.34 12.29 13.29
N SER A 93 -1.87 11.33 12.51
CA SER A 93 -1.66 11.29 11.06
C SER A 93 -2.43 12.43 10.38
N SER A 94 -1.76 13.18 9.50
CA SER A 94 -2.38 14.30 8.79
C SER A 94 -3.44 13.83 7.79
N ALA A 95 -4.43 14.67 7.49
CA ALA A 95 -5.50 14.38 6.53
C ALA A 95 -4.94 13.92 5.17
N ASN A 96 -3.91 14.57 4.65
CA ASN A 96 -3.26 14.18 3.39
C ASN A 96 -2.67 12.77 3.43
N ILE A 97 -2.04 12.39 4.55
CA ILE A 97 -1.45 11.05 4.72
C ILE A 97 -2.56 9.99 4.85
N LYS A 98 -3.65 10.30 5.57
CA LYS A 98 -4.84 9.43 5.69
C LYS A 98 -5.51 9.20 4.33
N THR A 99 -5.75 10.26 3.56
CA THR A 99 -6.31 10.17 2.21
C THR A 99 -5.43 9.33 1.28
N ALA A 100 -4.11 9.50 1.35
CA ALA A 100 -3.18 8.71 0.56
C ALA A 100 -3.15 7.23 0.96
N ALA A 101 -3.21 6.92 2.26
CA ALA A 101 -3.34 5.55 2.76
C ALA A 101 -4.66 4.90 2.34
N GLY A 102 -5.77 5.63 2.41
CA GLY A 102 -7.07 5.18 1.92
C GLY A 102 -7.05 4.89 0.42
N SER A 103 -6.48 5.80 -0.38
CA SER A 103 -6.32 5.62 -1.82
C SER A 103 -5.48 4.39 -2.19
N ALA A 104 -4.40 4.14 -1.43
CA ALA A 104 -3.58 2.95 -1.59
C ALA A 104 -4.37 1.67 -1.27
N LEU A 105 -5.17 1.65 -0.19
CA LEU A 105 -6.04 0.52 0.15
C LEU A 105 -7.09 0.24 -0.95
N SER A 106 -7.73 1.29 -1.49
CA SER A 106 -8.67 1.15 -2.60
C SER A 106 -8.08 0.45 -3.81
N ARG A 107 -6.81 0.70 -4.08
CA ARG A 107 -6.11 0.12 -5.23
C ARG A 107 -5.56 -1.28 -4.94
N ILE A 108 -5.19 -1.57 -3.69
CA ILE A 108 -4.83 -2.92 -3.25
C ILE A 108 -6.00 -3.88 -3.46
N VAL A 109 -7.22 -3.45 -3.15
CA VAL A 109 -8.44 -4.26 -3.28
C VAL A 109 -8.66 -4.81 -4.69
N GLU A 110 -8.25 -4.08 -5.73
CA GLU A 110 -8.38 -4.51 -7.12
C GLU A 110 -7.58 -5.79 -7.41
N PHE A 111 -6.43 -5.95 -6.76
CA PHE A 111 -5.52 -7.09 -6.90
C PHE A 111 -5.58 -8.08 -5.74
N HIS A 112 -6.40 -7.82 -4.71
CA HIS A 112 -6.47 -8.64 -3.51
C HIS A 112 -7.37 -9.88 -3.75
N PRO A 113 -6.96 -11.10 -3.29
CA PRO A 113 -7.76 -12.30 -3.49
C PRO A 113 -9.03 -12.36 -2.64
N LYS A 114 -9.12 -11.56 -1.57
CA LYS A 114 -10.27 -11.47 -0.65
C LYS A 114 -10.55 -10.02 -0.27
N PRO A 115 -11.07 -9.18 -1.17
CA PRO A 115 -11.24 -7.74 -0.92
C PRO A 115 -12.24 -7.43 0.20
N GLU A 116 -13.19 -8.33 0.48
CA GLU A 116 -14.23 -8.16 1.48
C GLU A 116 -13.67 -8.10 2.91
N SER A 117 -12.52 -8.73 3.18
CA SER A 117 -11.89 -8.66 4.50
C SER A 117 -11.44 -7.23 4.83
N ILE A 118 -10.97 -6.49 3.83
CA ILE A 118 -10.53 -5.10 3.96
C ILE A 118 -11.73 -4.19 4.24
N VAL A 119 -12.84 -4.41 3.52
CA VAL A 119 -14.10 -3.68 3.75
C VAL A 119 -14.60 -3.89 5.18
N ASN A 120 -14.58 -5.13 5.68
CA ASN A 120 -15.00 -5.44 7.05
C ASN A 120 -14.12 -4.75 8.11
N GLU A 121 -12.81 -4.63 7.87
CA GLU A 121 -11.91 -3.87 8.75
C GLU A 121 -12.22 -2.38 8.73
N LEU A 122 -12.51 -1.81 7.56
CA LEU A 122 -12.87 -0.40 7.42
C LEU A 122 -14.24 -0.07 8.05
N ILE A 123 -15.24 -0.97 7.96
CA ILE A 123 -16.52 -0.80 8.66
C ILE A 123 -16.32 -0.77 10.18
N LYS A 124 -15.44 -1.62 10.71
CA LYS A 124 -15.10 -1.57 12.14
C LYS A 124 -14.43 -0.25 12.51
N LEU A 125 -13.53 0.23 11.66
CA LEU A 125 -12.78 1.46 11.84
C LEU A 125 -13.69 2.70 11.81
N GLN A 126 -14.67 2.74 10.90
CA GLN A 126 -15.67 3.81 10.79
C GLN A 126 -16.40 4.05 12.12
N LYS A 127 -16.77 2.96 12.83
CA LYS A 127 -17.49 3.04 14.11
C LYS A 127 -16.69 3.68 15.23
N THR A 128 -15.37 3.71 15.12
CA THR A 128 -14.45 4.19 16.15
C THR A 128 -13.68 5.44 15.74
N ALA A 129 -13.85 5.92 14.51
CA ALA A 129 -13.08 7.02 13.97
C ALA A 129 -13.59 8.38 14.46
N GLU A 130 -12.66 9.30 14.72
CA GLU A 130 -12.97 10.69 15.04
C GLU A 130 -13.64 11.41 13.86
N ASN A 131 -13.27 11.07 12.63
CA ASN A 131 -13.90 11.57 11.40
C ASN A 131 -14.46 10.41 10.55
N PRO A 132 -15.69 9.94 10.83
CA PRO A 132 -16.27 8.79 10.15
C PRO A 132 -16.58 9.05 8.65
N ALA A 133 -16.78 10.31 8.25
CA ALA A 133 -17.14 10.67 6.88
C ALA A 133 -16.04 10.35 5.85
N GLU A 134 -14.77 10.48 6.23
CA GLU A 134 -13.63 10.13 5.37
C GLU A 134 -13.60 8.62 5.07
N ILE A 135 -13.94 7.80 6.07
CA ILE A 135 -13.94 6.33 5.95
C ILE A 135 -15.18 5.86 5.20
N GLU A 136 -16.31 6.53 5.38
CA GLU A 136 -17.53 6.30 4.61
C GLU A 136 -17.29 6.52 3.11
N THR A 137 -16.68 7.65 2.74
CA THR A 137 -16.29 7.93 1.36
C THR A 137 -15.34 6.86 0.81
N LEU A 138 -14.40 6.37 1.62
CA LEU A 138 -13.49 5.30 1.23
C LEU A 138 -14.24 3.97 1.01
N LEU A 139 -15.20 3.64 1.88
CA LEU A 139 -16.02 2.43 1.79
C LEU A 139 -16.89 2.42 0.53
N GLU A 140 -17.55 3.53 0.20
CA GLU A 140 -18.36 3.67 -1.02
C GLU A 140 -17.51 3.40 -2.28
N ASN A 141 -16.33 4.04 -2.36
CA ASN A 141 -15.41 3.87 -3.47
C ASN A 141 -14.92 2.42 -3.61
N LEU A 142 -14.67 1.75 -2.49
CA LEU A 142 -14.25 0.35 -2.45
C LEU A 142 -15.35 -0.60 -2.91
N GLN A 143 -16.58 -0.39 -2.44
CA GLN A 143 -17.73 -1.21 -2.82
C GLN A 143 -18.04 -1.08 -4.30
N ALA A 144 -18.00 0.14 -4.86
CA ALA A 144 -18.19 0.37 -6.29
C ALA A 144 -17.15 -0.40 -7.14
N LYS A 145 -15.88 -0.41 -6.71
CA LYS A 145 -14.81 -1.17 -7.39
C LYS A 145 -15.00 -2.68 -7.31
N ILE A 146 -15.42 -3.22 -6.17
CA ILE A 146 -15.68 -4.65 -6.00
C ILE A 146 -16.87 -5.08 -6.87
N GLN A 147 -17.95 -4.28 -6.92
CA GLN A 147 -19.10 -4.55 -7.76
C GLN A 147 -18.76 -4.55 -9.26
N ALA A 148 -17.96 -3.58 -9.70
CA ALA A 148 -17.47 -3.52 -11.09
C ALA A 148 -16.69 -4.79 -11.47
N LYS A 149 -15.80 -5.27 -10.58
CA LYS A 149 -15.00 -6.49 -10.80
C LYS A 149 -15.84 -7.78 -10.87
N ASN A 150 -16.96 -7.84 -10.15
CA ASN A 150 -17.86 -9.00 -10.17
C ASN A 150 -18.81 -9.00 -11.38
N SER A 151 -18.82 -7.92 -12.17
CA SER A 151 -19.68 -7.75 -13.34
C SER A 151 -18.95 -8.02 -14.68
N GLU A 152 -17.63 -8.27 -14.65
CA GLU A 152 -16.78 -8.69 -15.78
C GLU A 152 -16.59 -10.21 -15.81
#